data_AF-A0A4P9W7M6-F1
#
_entry.id   AF-A0A4P9W7M6-F1
#
_cell.length_a   1.000
_cell.length_b   1.000
_cell.length_c   1.000
_cell.angle_alpha   90.00
_cell.angle_beta   90.00
_cell.angle_gamma   90.00
#
_symmetry.space_group_name_H-M   'P 1'
#
loop_
_entity.id
_entity.type
_entity.pdbx_description
1 polymer ?
#
loop_
_entity_poly.entity_id
_entity_poly.type
_entity_poly.pdbx_seq_one_letter_code
_entity_poly.pdbx_strand_id
1 'polypeptide(L)' 'ELNSLLEETKLAGVPLLVFSNKQDLVNALPGDEIATGLNLNAIRDRPWQIQPCSAKSGDGVSQGMEW' A
#
# COMPACT_ATOMS: atom_id res chain seq x y z
N GLU A 1 -1.50 6.88 -12.84
CA GLU A 1 -1.38 7.54 -11.52
C GLU A 1 -0.25 7.01 -10.65
N LEU A 2 -0.33 5.83 -10.00
CA LEU A 2 0.73 5.38 -9.07
C LEU A 2 2.12 5.31 -9.71
N ASN A 3 2.27 4.62 -10.84
CA ASN A 3 3.57 4.50 -11.52
C ASN A 3 4.14 5.87 -11.92
N SER A 4 3.30 6.76 -12.44
CA SER A 4 3.71 8.12 -12.83
C SER A 4 4.19 8.95 -11.65
N LEU A 5 3.59 8.78 -10.47
CA LEU A 5 4.07 9.41 -9.23
C LEU A 5 5.44 8.83 -8.83
N LEU A 6 5.60 7.50 -8.87
CA LEU A 6 6.84 6.83 -8.47
C LEU A 6 8.02 7.09 -9.42
N GLU A 7 7.75 7.50 -10.66
CA GLU A 7 8.74 7.95 -11.65
C GLU A 7 9.37 9.31 -11.30
N GLU A 8 8.78 10.08 -10.38
CA GLU A 8 9.37 11.33 -9.92
C GLU A 8 10.73 11.07 -9.25
N THR A 9 11.77 11.75 -9.73
CA THR A 9 13.14 11.63 -9.19
C THR A 9 13.24 11.93 -7.70
N LYS A 10 12.34 12.75 -7.16
CA LYS A 10 12.27 13.04 -5.72
C LYS A 10 11.87 11.83 -4.87
N LEU A 11 11.20 10.86 -5.47
CA LEU A 11 10.75 9.64 -4.80
C LEU A 11 11.66 8.45 -5.10
N ALA A 12 12.75 8.62 -5.85
CA ALA A 12 13.66 7.53 -6.18
C ALA A 12 14.18 6.82 -4.91
N GLY A 13 13.96 5.49 -4.84
CA GLY A 13 14.37 4.65 -3.71
C GLY A 13 13.56 4.83 -2.41
N VAL A 14 12.57 5.73 -2.37
CA VAL A 14 11.74 5.95 -1.18
C VAL A 14 10.80 4.75 -0.98
N PRO A 15 10.74 4.14 0.23
CA PRO A 15 9.83 3.03 0.52
C PRO A 15 8.36 3.39 0.25
N LEU A 16 7.60 2.41 -0.24
CA LEU A 16 6.17 2.57 -0.52
C LEU A 16 5.33 1.74 0.46
N LEU A 17 4.59 2.42 1.34
CA LEU A 17 3.55 1.79 2.15
C LEU A 17 2.19 2.01 1.51
N VAL A 18 1.46 0.92 1.26
CA VAL A 18 0.08 0.93 0.76
C VAL A 18 -0.86 0.50 1.87
N PHE A 19 -1.71 1.41 2.33
CA PHE A 19 -2.80 1.04 3.23
C PHE A 19 -3.96 0.43 2.44
N SER A 20 -4.19 -0.88 2.65
CA SER A 20 -5.42 -1.53 2.23
C SER A 20 -6.52 -1.19 3.23
N ASN A 21 -7.13 -0.02 3.03
CA ASN A 21 -8.11 0.55 3.95
C ASN A 21 -9.51 -0.06 3.75
N LYS A 22 -10.37 0.10 4.76
CA LYS A 22 -11.76 -0.36 4.84
C LYS A 22 -11.91 -1.88 4.97
N GLN A 23 -10.94 -2.53 5.61
CA GLN A 23 -10.99 -3.98 5.89
C GLN A 23 -12.09 -4.37 6.89
N ASP A 24 -12.81 -3.41 7.46
CA ASP A 24 -14.02 -3.62 8.24
C ASP A 24 -15.27 -3.97 7.39
N LEU A 25 -15.21 -3.78 6.06
CA LEU A 25 -16.31 -4.10 5.17
C LEU A 25 -16.28 -5.56 4.72
N VAL A 26 -17.47 -6.20 4.64
CA VAL A 26 -17.62 -7.60 4.20
C VAL A 26 -17.11 -7.84 2.77
N ASN A 27 -17.14 -6.81 1.93
CA ASN A 27 -16.69 -6.85 0.54
C ASN A 27 -15.31 -6.20 0.34
N ALA A 28 -14.51 -6.09 1.40
CA ALA A 28 -13.15 -5.58 1.28
C ALA A 28 -12.30 -6.52 0.41
N LEU A 29 -11.45 -5.93 -0.43
CA LEU A 29 -10.53 -6.70 -1.27
C LEU A 29 -9.35 -7.20 -0.42
N PRO A 30 -8.89 -8.44 -0.66
CA PRO A 30 -7.70 -8.95 -0.01
C PRO A 30 -6.44 -8.26 -0.56
N GLY A 31 -5.37 -8.27 0.24
CA GLY A 31 -4.16 -7.48 -0.05
C GLY A 31 -3.41 -7.91 -1.32
N ASP A 32 -3.46 -9.19 -1.66
CA ASP A 32 -2.86 -9.77 -2.86
C ASP A 32 -3.56 -9.29 -4.15
N GLU A 33 -4.89 -9.20 -4.14
CA GLU A 33 -5.66 -8.63 -5.25
C GLU A 33 -5.34 -7.15 -5.45
N ILE A 34 -5.19 -6.39 -4.36
CA ILE A 34 -4.80 -4.96 -4.43
C ILE A 34 -3.37 -4.81 -4.95
N ALA A 35 -2.42 -5.63 -4.47
CA ALA A 35 -1.04 -5.62 -4.94
C ALA A 35 -0.95 -5.93 -6.44
N THR A 36 -1.80 -6.83 -6.93
CA THR A 36 -1.92 -7.16 -8.35
C THR A 36 -2.56 -6.01 -9.14
N GLY A 37 -3.68 -5.45 -8.65
CA GLY A 37 -4.39 -4.35 -9.31
C GLY A 37 -3.59 -3.05 -9.40
N LEU A 38 -2.71 -2.79 -8.43
CA LEU A 38 -1.77 -1.67 -8.44
C LEU A 38 -0.43 -2.00 -9.10
N ASN A 39 -0.24 -3.25 -9.55
CA ASN A 39 1.00 -3.76 -10.13
C ASN A 39 2.24 -3.53 -9.25
N LEU A 40 2.09 -3.63 -7.92
CA LEU A 40 3.20 -3.46 -6.97
C LEU A 40 4.31 -4.49 -7.18
N ASN A 41 3.93 -5.67 -7.67
CA ASN A 41 4.85 -6.73 -8.05
C ASN A 41 5.78 -6.37 -9.21
N ALA A 42 5.58 -5.26 -9.92
CA ALA A 42 6.54 -4.77 -10.93
C ALA A 42 7.61 -3.83 -10.34
N ILE A 43 7.38 -3.31 -9.13
CA ILE A 43 8.30 -2.41 -8.44
C ILE A 43 9.50 -3.22 -7.94
N ARG A 44 10.71 -2.76 -8.28
CA ARG A 44 11.99 -3.42 -7.98
C ARG A 44 13.06 -2.46 -7.45
N ASP A 45 12.83 -1.16 -7.57
CA ASP A 45 13.76 -0.08 -7.23
C ASP A 45 13.65 0.40 -5.77
N ARG A 46 12.65 -0.10 -5.02
CA ARG A 46 12.37 0.27 -3.63
C ARG A 46 11.65 -0.86 -2.89
N PRO A 47 11.77 -0.93 -1.55
CA PRO A 47 10.91 -1.79 -0.75
C PRO A 47 9.47 -1.26 -0.76
N TRP A 48 8.52 -2.18 -0.70
CA TRP A 48 7.11 -1.84 -0.56
C TRP A 48 6.40 -2.83 0.37
N GLN A 49 5.33 -2.37 1.02
CA GLN A 49 4.46 -3.21 1.85
C GLN A 49 3.01 -2.80 1.67
N ILE A 50 2.12 -3.78 1.75
CA ILE A 50 0.69 -3.55 1.90
C ILE A 50 0.27 -3.84 3.34
N GLN A 51 -0.37 -2.88 3.99
CA GLN A 51 -0.87 -3.00 5.35
C GLN A 51 -2.41 -2.99 5.34
N PRO A 52 -3.09 -4.08 5.72
CA PRO A 52 -4.53 -4.04 5.95
C PRO A 52 -4.84 -3.10 7.11
N CYS A 53 -5.82 -2.21 6.94
CA CYS A 53 -6.24 -1.28 7.97
C CYS A 53 -7.73 -0.91 7.88
N SER A 54 -8.24 -0.33 8.96
CA SER A 54 -9.49 0.43 8.95
C SER A 54 -9.24 1.78 9.62
N ALA A 55 -9.25 2.85 8.84
CA ALA A 55 -9.11 4.21 9.37
C ALA A 55 -10.27 4.59 10.32
N LYS A 56 -11.40 3.88 10.27
CA LYS A 56 -12.56 4.11 11.14
C LYS A 56 -12.33 3.59 12.56
N SER A 57 -11.79 2.38 12.69
CA SER A 57 -11.45 1.79 14.01
C SER A 57 -10.03 2.13 14.47
N GLY A 58 -9.15 2.51 13.54
CA GLY A 58 -7.72 2.70 13.78
C GLY A 58 -6.89 1.42 13.60
N ASP A 59 -7.52 0.28 13.32
CA ASP A 59 -6.84 -1.00 13.20
C ASP A 59 -5.82 -0.98 12.06
N GLY A 60 -4.61 -1.49 12.31
CA GLY A 60 -3.55 -1.63 11.31
C GLY A 60 -2.82 -0.33 10.93
N VAL A 61 -3.29 0.84 11.37
CA VAL A 61 -2.67 2.13 11.01
C VAL A 61 -1.29 2.26 11.67
N SER A 62 -1.20 2.05 12.98
CA SER A 62 0.08 2.16 13.71
C SER A 62 1.11 1.15 13.20
N GLN A 63 0.69 -0.09 12.96
CA GLN A 63 1.56 -1.15 12.44
C GLN A 63 2.12 -0.80 11.06
N GLY A 64 1.32 -0.15 10.20
CA GLY A 64 1.81 0.33 8.92
C GLY A 64 2.84 1.44 9.06
N MET A 65 2.62 2.39 9.99
CA MET A 65 3.54 3.50 10.22
C MET A 65 4.87 3.10 10.86
N GLU A 66 4.91 1.94 11.53
CA GLU A 66 6.13 1.37 12.14
C GLU A 66 7.03 0.64 11.14
N TRP A 67 6.50 0.26 9.97
CA TRP A 67 7.23 -0.38 8.89
C TRP A 67 8.12 0.62 8.13
#